data_AF-A0A0G1RE37-F1
#
_entry.id   AF-A0A0G1RE37-F1
#
_cell.length_a   1.000
_cell.length_b   1.000
_cell.length_c   1.000
_cell.angle_alpha   90.00
_cell.angle_beta   90.00
_cell.angle_gamma   90.00
#
_symmetry.space_group_name_H-M   'P 1'
#
loop_
_entity.id
_entity.type
_entity.pdbx_description
1 polymer ?
#
loop_
_entity_poly.entity_id
_entity_poly.type
_entity_poly.pdbx_seq_one_letter_code
_entity_poly.pdbx_strand_id
1 'polypeptide(L)' 'MKASATYKTDILHKIESIEKEVLDLKLSVLKKLSPSPKKIISLKGILKGIEISEKDIEKAQKSLYGKIKI' A
#
# COMPACT_ATOMS: atom_id res chain seq x y z
N MET A 1 18.20 -1.46 -48.74
CA MET A 1 17.69 -2.29 -47.61
C MET A 1 17.58 -1.53 -46.26
N LYS A 2 17.58 -0.18 -46.20
CA LYS A 2 17.51 0.57 -44.92
C LYS A 2 16.10 0.74 -44.34
N ALA A 3 15.06 0.82 -45.18
CA ALA A 3 13.68 1.10 -44.74
C ALA A 3 13.04 0.01 -43.85
N SER A 4 13.43 -1.25 -44.01
CA SER A 4 12.88 -2.37 -43.21
C SER A 4 13.40 -2.40 -41.77
N ALA A 5 14.62 -1.90 -41.52
CA ALA A 5 15.19 -1.84 -40.18
C ALA A 5 14.57 -0.71 -39.35
N THR A 6 14.27 0.44 -39.97
CA THR A 6 13.66 1.61 -39.32
C THR A 6 12.22 1.32 -38.88
N TYR A 7 11.44 0.63 -39.70
CA TYR A 7 10.08 0.23 -39.33
C TYR A 7 10.04 -0.70 -38.11
N LYS A 8 11.02 -1.59 -37.98
CA LYS A 8 11.14 -2.49 -36.81
C LYS A 8 11.47 -1.72 -35.54
N THR A 9 12.37 -0.74 -35.60
CA THR A 9 12.70 0.10 -34.43
C THR A 9 11.52 0.96 -34.00
N ASP A 10 10.74 1.49 -34.94
CA ASP A 10 9.56 2.30 -34.63
C ASP A 10 8.45 1.48 -33.97
N ILE A 11 8.26 0.23 -34.40
CA ILE A 11 7.32 -0.69 -33.74
C ILE A 11 7.80 -1.02 -32.32
N LEU A 12 9.09 -1.30 -32.13
CA LEU A 12 9.64 -1.61 -30.81
C LEU A 12 9.44 -0.44 -29.84
N HIS A 13 9.70 0.80 -30.27
CA HIS A 13 9.45 1.98 -29.45
C HIS A 13 7.98 2.17 -29.11
N LYS A 14 7.06 1.91 -30.06
CA LYS A 14 5.62 1.96 -29.79
C LYS A 14 5.19 0.91 -28.77
N ILE A 15 5.74 -0.30 -28.85
CA ILE A 15 5.47 -1.37 -27.87
C ILE A 15 5.95 -0.93 -26.49
N GLU A 16 7.18 -0.42 -26.38
CA GLU A 16 7.74 0.06 -25.11
C GLU A 16 6.89 1.19 -24.49
N SER A 17 6.41 2.14 -25.31
CA SER A 17 5.49 3.19 -24.85
C SER A 17 4.19 2.61 -24.31
N ILE A 18 3.58 1.66 -25.03
CA ILE A 18 2.34 1.00 -24.59
C ILE A 18 2.55 0.26 -23.28
N GLU A 19 3.68 -0.45 -23.12
CA GLU A 19 3.99 -1.17 -21.88
C GLU A 19 4.11 -0.23 -20.68
N LYS A 20 4.75 0.93 -20.85
CA LYS A 20 4.84 1.97 -19.81
C LYS A 20 3.46 2.53 -19.46
N GLU A 21 2.65 2.87 -20.45
CA GLU A 21 1.29 3.38 -20.22
C GLU A 21 0.40 2.36 -19.48
N VAL A 22 0.50 1.08 -19.84
CA VAL A 22 -0.24 0.00 -19.16
C VAL A 22 0.24 -0.18 -17.71
N LEU A 23 1.54 -0.07 -17.45
CA LEU A 23 2.09 -0.12 -16.09
C LEU A 23 1.55 1.04 -15.23
N ASP A 24 1.59 2.26 -15.77
CA ASP A 24 1.08 3.44 -15.09
C ASP A 24 -0.42 3.34 -14.81
N LEU A 25 -1.19 2.81 -15.77
CA LEU A 25 -2.61 2.55 -15.58
C LEU A 25 -2.85 1.57 -14.42
N LYS A 26 -2.13 0.44 -14.39
CA LYS A 26 -2.22 -0.55 -13.30
C LYS A 26 -1.91 0.09 -11.94
N LEU A 27 -0.82 0.87 -11.85
CA LEU A 27 -0.45 1.56 -10.61
C LEU A 27 -1.49 2.60 -10.20
N SER A 28 -2.08 3.34 -11.14
CA SER A 28 -3.14 4.31 -10.86
C SER A 28 -4.39 3.66 -10.28
N VAL A 29 -4.77 2.48 -10.82
CA VAL A 29 -5.90 1.68 -10.34
C VAL A 29 -5.58 1.14 -8.94
N LEU A 30 -4.39 0.58 -8.73
CA LEU A 30 -3.96 0.09 -7.41
C LEU A 30 -3.95 1.19 -6.34
N LYS A 31 -3.53 2.42 -6.68
CA LYS A 31 -3.58 3.55 -5.74
C LYS A 31 -5.02 3.90 -5.34
N LYS A 32 -5.97 3.85 -6.27
CA LYS A 32 -7.39 4.10 -6.01
C LYS A 32 -8.07 2.97 -5.24
N LEU A 33 -7.64 1.72 -5.49
CA LEU A 33 -8.13 0.53 -4.81
C LEU A 33 -7.41 0.25 -3.49
N SER A 34 -6.30 0.94 -3.21
CA SER A 34 -5.64 0.81 -1.92
C SER A 34 -6.68 1.11 -0.85
N PRO A 35 -6.87 0.20 0.13
CA PRO A 35 -7.83 0.43 1.19
C PRO A 35 -7.46 1.79 1.79
N SER A 36 -8.40 2.73 1.75
CA SER A 36 -8.21 4.05 2.35
C SER A 36 -7.48 3.85 3.67
N PRO A 37 -6.36 4.56 3.93
CA PRO A 37 -5.72 4.47 5.21
C PRO A 37 -6.81 4.78 6.23
N LYS A 38 -7.19 3.77 7.02
CA LYS A 38 -8.29 3.89 7.98
C LYS A 38 -7.99 5.16 8.75
N LYS A 39 -8.91 6.13 8.67
CA LYS A 39 -8.72 7.43 9.31
C LYS A 39 -8.29 7.16 10.75
N ILE A 40 -7.16 7.74 11.15
CA ILE A 40 -6.71 7.63 12.54
C ILE A 40 -7.78 8.32 13.37
N ILE A 41 -8.58 7.52 14.09
CA ILE A 41 -9.61 8.01 15.00
C ILE A 41 -9.06 8.02 16.42
N SER A 42 -9.32 9.10 17.14
CA SER A 42 -9.00 9.17 18.56
C SER A 42 -10.00 8.32 19.35
N LEU A 43 -9.50 7.33 20.08
CA LEU A 43 -10.30 6.53 21.00
C LEU A 43 -10.42 7.18 22.39
N LYS A 44 -9.83 8.36 22.61
CA LYS A 44 -9.79 9.04 23.92
C LYS A 44 -11.18 9.25 24.53
N GLY A 45 -12.17 9.57 23.71
CA GLY A 45 -13.56 9.76 24.16
C GLY A 45 -14.26 8.45 24.53
N ILE A 46 -13.94 7.36 23.85
CA ILE A 46 -14.52 6.02 24.10
C ILE A 46 -13.97 5.45 25.41
N LEU A 47 -12.71 5.74 25.74
CA LEU A 47 -12.07 5.28 26.97
C LEU A 47 -12.44 6.12 28.21
N LYS A 48 -13.23 7.19 28.06
CA LYS A 48 -13.61 8.05 29.19
C LYS A 48 -14.57 7.30 30.12
N GLY A 49 -14.19 7.12 31.38
CA GLY A 49 -14.99 6.42 32.39
C GLY A 49 -14.78 4.92 32.45
N ILE A 50 -13.86 4.37 31.64
CA ILE A 50 -13.40 2.99 31.78
C ILE A 50 -12.26 2.99 32.81
N GLU A 51 -12.43 2.24 33.90
CA GLU A 51 -11.34 1.95 34.82
C GLU A 51 -10.41 0.92 34.17
N ILE A 52 -9.14 1.29 34.01
CA ILE A 52 -8.10 0.42 33.45
C ILE A 52 -7.27 -0.08 34.63
N SER A 53 -7.27 -1.39 34.86
CA SER A 53 -6.44 -2.01 35.89
C SER A 53 -5.03 -2.31 35.36
N GLU A 54 -4.07 -2.53 36.26
CA GLU A 54 -2.72 -2.94 35.84
C GLU A 54 -2.73 -4.26 35.05
N LYS A 55 -3.63 -5.19 35.38
CA LYS A 55 -3.79 -6.46 34.65
C LYS A 55 -4.21 -6.24 33.19
N ASP A 56 -5.03 -5.23 32.92
CA ASP A 56 -5.45 -4.88 31.57
C ASP A 56 -4.26 -4.34 30.75
N ILE A 57 -3.41 -3.54 31.39
CA ILE A 57 -2.18 -2.99 30.79
C ILE A 57 -1.20 -4.13 30.49
N GLU A 58 -0.94 -5.02 31.44
CA GLU A 58 -0.04 -6.17 31.26
C GLU A 58 -0.51 -7.08 30.13
N LYS A 59 -1.82 -7.38 30.08
CA LYS A 59 -2.41 -8.21 29.02
C LYS A 59 -2.26 -7.54 27.65
N ALA A 60 -2.48 -6.23 27.56
CA ALA A 60 -2.30 -5.47 26.33
C ALA A 60 -0.83 -5.45 25.89
N GLN A 61 0.11 -5.19 26.81
CA GLN A 61 1.54 -5.21 26.52
C GLN A 61 1.99 -6.59 26.03
N LYS A 62 1.57 -7.67 26.69
CA LYS A 62 1.87 -9.04 26.26
C LYS A 62 1.26 -9.34 24.88
N SER A 63 0.07 -8.84 24.59
CA SER A 63 -0.54 -9.01 23.26
C SER A 63 0.22 -8.26 22.16
N LEU A 64 0.69 -7.05 22.46
CA LEU A 64 1.39 -6.19 21.50
C LEU A 64 2.82 -6.64 21.24
N TYR A 65 3.55 -7.00 22.30
CA TYR A 65 4.99 -7.25 22.25
C TYR A 65 5.36 -8.73 22.43
N GLY A 66 4.41 -9.61 22.81
CA GLY A 66 4.71 -11.01 23.15
C GLY A 66 5.15 -11.90 21.98
N LYS A 67 5.04 -11.43 20.73
CA LYS A 67 5.57 -12.10 19.54
C LYS A 67 6.85 -11.49 19.00
N ILE A 68 7.30 -10.37 19.58
CA ILE A 68 8.50 -9.68 19.14
C ILE A 68 9.68 -10.36 19.85
N LYS A 69 10.35 -11.27 19.14
CA LYS A 69 11.70 -11.70 19.48
C LYS A 69 12.63 -10.55 19.05
N ILE A 70 13.01 -9.71 20.01
CA ILE A 70 14.19 -8.84 19.87
C ILE A 70 15.42 -9.73 20.06
#